data_AF-A0A5E4IL08-F1
#
_entry.id   AF-A0A5E4IL08-F1
#
_cell.length_a   1.000
_cell.length_b   1.000
_cell.length_c   1.000
_cell.angle_alpha   90.00
_cell.angle_beta   90.00
_cell.angle_gamma   90.00
#
_symmetry.space_group_name_H-M   'P 1'
#
loop_
_entity.id
_entity.type
_entity.pdbx_description
1 polymer ?
#
loop_
_entity_poly.entity_id
_entity_poly.type
_entity_poly.pdbx_seq_one_letter_code
_entity_poly.pdbx_strand_id
1 'polypeptide(L)'
;MDSYKERILKSIEESDVGLTTVDVAKKAGISKTTVIKYLSVLRSEGRVVFVEVGPAKLWRTKSVAPVSEAPHVPKEPGGEFEAMPVVDIDLCDGDEKTIYFSFKVSPEQICALMKRANKCACSLDAKNS
;
A
#
# COMPACT_ATOMS: atom_id res chain seq x y z
N MET A 1 -4.31 -13.54 -27.66
CA MET A 1 -3.39 -12.38 -27.59
C MET A 1 -3.30 -11.99 -26.14
N ASP A 2 -2.10 -11.96 -25.58
CA ASP A 2 -1.89 -11.57 -24.19
C ASP A 2 -2.24 -10.08 -24.01
N SER A 3 -3.00 -9.77 -22.97
CA SER A 3 -3.33 -8.40 -22.59
C SER A 3 -2.08 -7.60 -22.23
N TYR A 4 -2.17 -6.27 -22.27
CA TYR A 4 -1.06 -5.41 -21.82
C TYR A 4 -0.63 -5.73 -20.38
N LYS A 5 -1.58 -6.04 -19.50
CA LYS A 5 -1.33 -6.40 -18.10
C LYS A 5 -0.50 -7.69 -17.99
N GLU A 6 -0.85 -8.73 -18.76
CA GLU A 6 -0.12 -10.00 -18.77
C GLU A 6 1.29 -9.84 -19.34
N ARG A 7 1.44 -9.11 -20.45
CA ARG A 7 2.75 -8.85 -21.06
C ARG A 7 3.70 -8.11 -20.12
N ILE A 8 3.19 -7.08 -19.43
CA ILE A 8 3.97 -6.32 -18.43
C ILE A 8 4.41 -7.24 -17.30
N LEU A 9 3.48 -8.03 -16.77
CA LEU A 9 3.78 -8.85 -15.62
C LEU A 9 4.77 -9.98 -15.95
N LYS A 10 4.58 -10.66 -17.09
CA LYS A 10 5.51 -11.65 -17.62
C LYS A 10 6.92 -11.07 -17.80
N SER A 11 7.01 -9.84 -18.33
CA SER A 11 8.32 -9.20 -18.53
C SER A 11 9.10 -9.01 -17.23
N ILE A 12 8.40 -8.74 -16.12
CA ILE A 12 8.97 -8.57 -14.78
C ILE A 12 9.32 -9.92 -14.15
N GLU A 13 8.47 -10.93 -14.28
CA GLU A 13 8.72 -12.29 -13.76
C GLU A 13 9.97 -12.93 -14.34
N GLU A 14 10.25 -12.67 -15.61
CA GLU A 14 11.45 -13.14 -16.30
C GLU A 14 12.74 -12.42 -15.85
N SER A 15 12.71 -11.54 -14.83
CA SER A 15 13.87 -10.81 -14.34
C SER A 15 14.05 -10.98 -12.82
N ASP A 16 15.10 -11.68 -12.42
CA ASP A 16 15.41 -11.95 -11.01
C ASP A 16 15.78 -10.67 -10.23
N VAL A 17 16.47 -9.74 -10.89
CA VAL A 17 16.95 -8.48 -10.28
C VAL A 17 15.90 -7.36 -10.29
N GLY A 18 14.87 -7.51 -11.13
CA GLY A 18 13.85 -6.51 -11.42
C GLY A 18 14.21 -5.59 -12.59
N LEU A 19 13.21 -4.86 -13.10
CA LEU A 19 13.34 -4.04 -14.31
C LEU A 19 12.97 -2.58 -14.07
N THR A 20 13.65 -1.65 -14.74
CA THR A 20 13.18 -0.27 -14.78
C THR A 20 11.89 -0.16 -15.61
N THR A 21 11.10 0.90 -15.40
CA THR A 21 9.91 1.18 -16.22
C THR A 21 10.22 1.22 -17.73
N VAL A 22 11.42 1.68 -18.10
CA VAL A 22 11.85 1.75 -19.50
C VAL A 22 12.12 0.35 -20.05
N ASP A 23 12.76 -0.52 -19.26
CA ASP A 23 13.08 -1.87 -19.70
C ASP A 23 11.82 -2.75 -19.76
N VAL A 24 10.88 -2.57 -18.83
CA VAL A 24 9.53 -3.17 -18.92
C VAL A 24 8.84 -2.75 -20.22
N ALA A 25 8.89 -1.46 -20.57
CA ALA A 25 8.27 -0.96 -21.81
C ALA A 25 8.89 -1.58 -23.07
N LYS A 26 10.22 -1.64 -23.14
CA LYS A 26 10.94 -2.26 -24.25
C LYS A 26 10.64 -3.75 -24.36
N LYS A 27 10.74 -4.48 -23.25
CA LYS A 27 10.58 -5.94 -23.21
C LYS A 27 9.13 -6.36 -23.45
N ALA A 28 8.17 -5.64 -22.86
CA ALA A 28 6.77 -5.90 -23.08
C ALA A 28 6.27 -5.40 -24.44
N GLY A 29 7.01 -4.53 -25.15
CA GLY A 29 6.60 -3.95 -26.44
C GLY A 29 5.38 -3.02 -26.29
N ILE A 30 5.37 -2.18 -25.26
CA ILE A 30 4.26 -1.31 -24.87
C ILE A 30 4.81 0.10 -24.61
N SER A 31 4.00 1.13 -24.88
CA SER A 31 4.42 2.52 -24.61
C SER A 31 4.75 2.74 -23.13
N LYS A 32 5.75 3.59 -22.84
CA LYS A 32 6.16 3.90 -21.45
C LYS A 32 5.00 4.43 -20.60
N THR A 33 4.15 5.29 -21.15
CA THR A 33 2.97 5.85 -20.45
C THR A 33 1.95 4.77 -20.12
N THR A 34 1.69 3.84 -21.05
CA THR A 34 0.82 2.69 -20.79
C THR A 34 1.41 1.81 -19.69
N VAL A 35 2.70 1.50 -19.75
CA VAL A 35 3.38 0.73 -18.71
C VAL A 35 3.25 1.39 -17.34
N ILE A 36 3.48 2.70 -17.23
CA ILE A 36 3.31 3.44 -15.96
C ILE A 36 1.90 3.24 -15.40
N LYS A 37 0.85 3.44 -16.23
CA LYS A 37 -0.55 3.26 -15.80
C LYS A 37 -0.81 1.85 -15.27
N TYR A 38 -0.36 0.83 -15.99
CA TYR A 38 -0.61 -0.56 -15.61
C TYR A 38 0.24 -1.00 -14.40
N LEU A 39 1.44 -0.48 -14.22
CA LEU A 39 2.26 -0.74 -13.03
C LEU A 39 1.61 -0.15 -11.77
N SER A 40 1.01 1.05 -11.86
CA SER A 40 0.23 1.61 -10.75
C SER A 40 -0.95 0.72 -10.36
N VAL A 41 -1.66 0.16 -11.34
CA VAL A 41 -2.76 -0.79 -11.09
C VAL A 41 -2.24 -2.08 -10.47
N LEU A 42 -1.23 -2.72 -11.07
CA LEU A 42 -0.63 -3.97 -10.59
C LEU A 42 -0.04 -3.84 -9.18
N ARG A 43 0.53 -2.68 -8.85
CA ARG A 43 1.04 -2.37 -7.51
C ARG A 43 -0.11 -2.22 -6.50
N SER A 44 -1.19 -1.56 -6.89
CA SER A 44 -2.40 -1.41 -6.06
C SER A 44 -3.07 -2.76 -5.79
N GLU A 45 -2.99 -3.69 -6.75
CA GLU A 45 -3.41 -5.09 -6.60
C GLU A 45 -2.41 -5.95 -5.80
N GLY A 46 -1.26 -5.40 -5.41
CA GLY A 46 -0.23 -6.11 -4.65
C GLY A 46 0.55 -7.15 -5.45
N ARG A 47 0.45 -7.14 -6.78
CA ARG A 47 1.13 -8.12 -7.66
C ARG A 47 2.60 -7.79 -7.92
N VAL A 48 2.92 -6.50 -7.93
CA VAL A 48 4.28 -6.00 -8.14
C VAL A 48 4.65 -4.99 -7.07
N VAL A 49 5.94 -4.90 -6.79
CA VAL A 49 6.56 -3.89 -5.93
C VAL A 49 7.72 -3.25 -6.68
N PHE A 50 8.19 -2.10 -6.21
CA PHE A 50 9.45 -1.54 -6.69
C PHE A 50 10.44 -1.37 -5.55
N VAL A 51 11.72 -1.47 -5.88
CA VAL A 51 12.84 -1.17 -4.99
C VAL A 51 13.64 -0.04 -5.59
N GLU A 52 14.07 0.91 -4.77
CA GLU A 52 14.95 2.00 -5.18
C GLU A 52 16.39 1.55 -5.06
N VAL A 53 17.14 1.67 -6.17
CA VAL A 53 18.56 1.35 -6.26
C VAL A 53 19.25 2.56 -6.87
N GLY A 54 19.88 3.37 -6.02
CA GLY A 54 20.41 4.68 -6.42
C GLY A 54 19.30 5.56 -7.03
N PRO A 55 19.49 6.13 -8.22
CA PRO A 55 18.47 6.97 -8.87
C PRO A 55 17.36 6.18 -9.59
N ALA A 56 17.41 4.84 -9.59
CA ALA A 56 16.51 4.00 -10.40
C ALA A 56 15.48 3.26 -9.54
N LYS A 57 14.25 3.13 -10.05
CA LYS A 57 13.21 2.23 -9.53
C LYS A 57 13.21 0.92 -10.31
N LEU A 58 13.38 -0.20 -9.62
CA LEU A 58 13.32 -1.56 -10.19
C LEU A 58 12.05 -2.27 -9.75
N TRP A 59 11.21 -2.66 -10.71
CA TRP A 59 9.98 -3.41 -10.51
C TRP A 59 10.26 -4.90 -10.38
N ARG A 60 9.65 -5.53 -9.39
CA ARG A 60 9.69 -6.99 -9.13
C ARG A 60 8.30 -7.51 -8.85
N THR A 61 8.08 -8.79 -9.09
CA THR A 61 6.87 -9.46 -8.61
C THR A 61 6.95 -9.66 -7.10
N LYS A 62 5.79 -9.61 -6.45
CA LYS A 62 5.70 -9.87 -5.01
C LYS A 62 5.70 -11.39 -4.80
N SER A 63 6.86 -11.99 -4.56
CA SER A 63 6.94 -13.39 -4.14
C SER A 63 6.56 -13.52 -2.67
N VAL A 64 5.78 -14.57 -2.35
CA VAL A 64 5.46 -14.95 -0.97
C VAL A 64 6.69 -15.66 -0.39
N ALA A 65 7.70 -14.90 0.02
CA ALA A 65 8.84 -15.42 0.79
C ALA A 65 9.09 -14.52 2.01
N PRO A 66 9.34 -15.07 3.21
CA PRO A 66 9.46 -14.31 4.43
C PRO A 66 10.90 -13.80 4.54
N VAL A 67 11.17 -12.59 4.05
CA VAL A 67 12.39 -11.88 4.43
C VAL A 67 12.04 -10.45 4.78
N SER A 68 12.35 -10.19 6.04
CA SER A 68 12.46 -8.95 6.80
C SER A 68 12.66 -7.65 6.02
N GLU A 69 12.14 -6.60 6.66
CA GLU A 69 12.34 -5.17 6.44
C GLU A 69 11.35 -4.52 5.45
N ALA A 70 10.42 -3.79 6.07
CA ALA A 70 9.51 -2.89 5.41
C ALA A 70 10.28 -1.81 4.63
N PRO A 71 9.97 -1.60 3.35
CA PRO A 71 10.26 -0.33 2.71
C PRO A 71 9.00 0.52 2.77
N HIS A 72 9.07 1.48 3.70
CA HIS A 72 8.71 2.88 3.50
C HIS A 72 8.03 3.19 2.16
N VAL A 73 6.84 3.78 2.21
CA VAL A 73 6.24 4.50 1.08
C VAL A 73 7.02 5.81 0.92
N PRO A 74 7.72 6.09 -0.19
CA PRO A 74 8.17 7.43 -0.51
C PRO A 74 7.16 8.08 -1.47
N LYS A 75 6.84 9.33 -1.15
CA LYS A 75 5.95 10.24 -1.88
C LYS A 75 6.36 10.35 -3.35
N GLU A 76 5.37 10.26 -4.24
CA GLU A 76 5.47 10.70 -5.63
C GLU A 76 5.77 12.22 -5.66
N PRO A 77 6.64 12.73 -6.54
CA PRO A 77 6.81 14.17 -6.72
C PRO A 77 5.75 14.67 -7.72
N GLY A 78 4.74 15.39 -7.23
CA GLY A 78 3.74 16.04 -8.09
C GLY A 78 2.32 15.85 -7.60
N GLY A 79 1.97 16.58 -6.55
CA GLY A 79 0.63 16.65 -5.99
C GLY A 79 0.78 17.19 -4.58
N GLU A 80 0.29 18.41 -4.34
CA GLU A 80 0.15 18.97 -3.01
C GLU A 80 -0.71 18.00 -2.19
N PHE A 81 -0.07 17.09 -1.48
CA PHE A 81 -0.71 16.33 -0.43
C PHE A 81 -0.65 17.24 0.79
N GLU A 82 -1.66 18.09 0.91
CA GLU A 82 -1.96 18.71 2.20
C GLU A 82 -1.93 17.59 3.24
N ALA A 83 -1.11 17.79 4.27
CA ALA A 83 -1.08 16.89 5.40
C ALA A 83 -2.52 16.65 5.84
N MET A 84 -2.93 15.38 5.97
CA MET A 84 -4.17 15.08 6.68
C MET A 84 -4.11 15.85 8.00
N PRO A 85 -5.11 16.70 8.32
CA PRO A 85 -5.05 17.50 9.52
C PRO A 85 -4.91 16.55 10.70
N VAL A 86 -3.87 16.77 11.49
CA VAL A 86 -3.77 16.19 12.83
C VAL A 86 -4.90 16.84 13.61
N VAL A 87 -6.05 16.18 13.67
CA VAL A 87 -7.14 16.61 14.54
C VAL A 87 -6.73 16.21 15.96
N ASP A 88 -6.39 17.21 16.77
CA ASP A 88 -6.26 17.06 18.21
C ASP A 88 -7.69 16.82 18.74
N ILE A 89 -8.03 15.55 19.00
CA ILE A 89 -9.36 15.18 19.47
C ILE A 89 -9.34 15.34 20.99
N ASP A 90 -9.75 16.51 21.46
CA ASP A 90 -10.04 16.75 22.87
C ASP A 90 -11.33 16.00 23.24
N LEU A 91 -11.19 14.92 24.00
CA LEU A 91 -12.30 14.07 24.47
C LEU A 91 -12.91 14.58 25.78
N CYS A 92 -12.42 15.71 26.32
CA CYS A 92 -12.83 16.24 27.61
C CYS A 92 -13.86 17.38 27.48
N ASP A 93 -14.97 17.17 26.76
CA ASP A 93 -16.15 18.02 26.98
C ASP A 93 -17.47 17.32 26.63
N GLY A 94 -18.13 16.85 27.69
CA GLY A 94 -19.58 16.80 27.96
C GLY A 94 -20.67 16.44 26.94
N ASP A 95 -20.44 16.39 25.63
CA ASP A 95 -21.51 16.16 24.64
C ASP A 95 -21.08 15.14 23.58
N GLU A 96 -21.98 14.20 23.29
CA GLU A 96 -21.77 13.04 22.41
C GLU A 96 -21.42 13.43 20.96
N LYS A 97 -20.14 13.76 20.70
CA LYS A 97 -19.64 14.07 19.36
C LYS A 97 -19.19 12.79 18.65
N THR A 98 -20.02 12.27 17.77
CA THR A 98 -19.66 11.14 16.90
C THR A 98 -18.73 11.63 15.79
N ILE A 99 -17.55 11.00 15.67
CA ILE A 99 -16.58 11.31 14.60
C ILE A 99 -16.60 10.18 13.56
N TYR A 100 -16.78 10.55 12.29
CA TYR A 100 -16.78 9.61 11.16
C TYR A 100 -15.46 9.67 10.40
N PHE A 101 -14.79 8.53 10.24
CA PHE A 101 -13.66 8.37 9.35
C PHE A 101 -13.90 7.19 8.41
N SER A 102 -13.51 7.35 7.14
CA SER A 102 -13.58 6.30 6.14
C SER A 102 -12.18 5.95 5.65
N PHE A 103 -11.84 4.67 5.69
CA PHE A 103 -10.57 4.15 5.22
C PHE A 103 -10.75 2.76 4.62
N LYS A 104 -9.89 2.42 3.65
CA LYS A 104 -9.90 1.10 3.00
C LYS A 104 -9.12 0.11 3.84
N VAL A 105 -9.73 -1.03 4.15
CA VAL A 105 -9.14 -2.09 4.99
C VAL A 105 -9.36 -3.43 4.31
N SER A 106 -8.40 -4.35 4.42
CA SER A 106 -8.60 -5.74 3.99
C SER A 106 -9.38 -6.54 5.05
N PRO A 107 -10.12 -7.60 4.66
CA PRO A 107 -10.91 -8.39 5.61
C PRO A 107 -10.09 -8.96 6.79
N GLU A 108 -8.82 -9.32 6.56
CA GLU A 108 -7.93 -9.87 7.58
C GLU A 108 -7.57 -8.84 8.65
N GLN A 109 -7.35 -7.59 8.21
CA GLN A 109 -7.05 -6.47 9.10
C GLN A 109 -8.28 -6.06 9.92
N ILE A 110 -9.50 -6.15 9.36
CA ILE A 110 -10.76 -5.96 10.10
C ILE A 110 -10.87 -7.01 11.20
N CYS A 111 -10.64 -8.29 10.89
CA CYS A 111 -10.67 -9.36 11.87
C CYS A 111 -9.66 -9.15 13.00
N ALA A 112 -8.44 -8.71 12.67
CA ALA A 112 -7.42 -8.39 13.67
C ALA A 112 -7.83 -7.20 14.56
N LEU A 113 -8.41 -6.16 13.96
CA LEU A 113 -8.92 -4.99 14.66
C LEU A 113 -10.07 -5.35 15.61
N MET A 114 -11.06 -6.11 15.14
CA MET A 114 -12.21 -6.55 15.95
C MET A 114 -11.78 -7.46 17.10
N LYS A 115 -10.84 -8.38 16.87
CA LYS A 115 -10.25 -9.22 17.93
C LYS A 115 -9.52 -8.38 18.98
N ARG A 116 -8.81 -7.33 18.56
CA ARG A 116 -8.11 -6.42 19.47
C ARG A 116 -9.10 -5.55 20.26
N ALA A 117 -10.13 -5.01 19.61
CA ALA A 117 -11.20 -4.25 20.26
C ALA A 117 -11.92 -5.07 21.33
N ASN A 118 -12.27 -6.34 21.04
CA ASN A 118 -12.84 -7.27 22.01
C ASN A 118 -11.90 -7.60 23.18
N LYS A 119 -10.58 -7.51 22.97
CA LYS A 119 -9.58 -7.70 24.03
C LYS A 119 -9.39 -6.43 24.88
N CYS A 120 -9.74 -5.26 24.36
CA CYS A 120 -9.74 -3.98 25.07
C CYS A 120 -11.01 -3.76 25.91
N ALA A 121 -11.99 -4.66 25.84
CA ALA A 121 -13.16 -4.65 26.71
C ALA A 121 -12.79 -5.15 28.13
N CYS A 122 -11.97 -4.41 28.86
CA CYS A 122 -11.78 -4.55 30.32
C CYS A 122 -11.09 -3.30 30.91
N SER A 123 -11.88 -2.40 31.52
CA SER A 123 -11.75 -1.93 32.92
C SER A 123 -12.45 -0.58 33.18
N LEU A 124 -13.75 -0.50 32.93
CA LEU A 124 -14.70 0.31 33.69
C LEU A 124 -15.64 -0.77 34.25
N ASP A 125 -15.49 -1.34 35.44
CA ASP A 125 -15.32 -0.75 36.75
C ASP A 125 -14.54 -1.73 37.66
N ALA A 126 -13.39 -1.30 38.17
CA ALA A 126 -12.77 -1.95 39.32
C ALA A 126 -11.98 -0.91 40.11
N LYS A 127 -12.69 -0.07 40.88
CA LYS A 127 -12.34 0.48 42.21
C LYS A 127 -13.05 1.82 42.50
N ASN A 128 -14.05 1.77 43.38
CA ASN A 128 -14.08 2.51 44.65
C ASN A 128 -15.28 1.94 45.45
N SER A 129 -15.02 1.13 46.47
CA SER A 129 -14.95 1.50 47.89
C SER A 129 -16.28 1.89 48.50
#